data_AF-A0A3D4R0N2-F1
#
_entry.id   AF-A0A3D4R0N2-F1
#
_cell.length_a   1.000
_cell.length_b   1.000
_cell.length_c   1.000
_cell.angle_alpha   90.00
_cell.angle_beta   90.00
_cell.angle_gamma   90.00
#
_symmetry.space_group_name_H-M   'P 1'
#
loop_
_entity.id
_entity.type
_entity.pdbx_description
1 polymer ?
#
loop_
_entity_poly.entity_id
_entity_poly.type
_entity_poly.pdbx_seq_one_letter_code
_entity_poly.pdbx_strand_id
1 'polypeptide(L)'
;GCATKIKVNMLQPAQYHEASLTKAIAVLPFTGPGGPEFAAEIEGVLAGIGIDDKQYFTLVDRASVDKVISEMKFSQSGLVDPKTAVKLGKIIGAQGIYTGVVTQNNYDDSPYSERRSTCVRYERRRDDKGRTYQGACIQWRYYNVRCTKRVANFAVSPKLVDVATGRIIYSRNLSSITNSQGCEDTRPVQSESVLLEQAKASVKNEFRRDIAPFYVTREIRLIDSTDGIESKEAREKLKRGLEYADKGRMDSACELWGEARNIASTSYALLYNLGVCAESRGDLDAALNLYKQSDKILGKPDDDITLALNRVGEAIKNRSKLKEALDRR
;
A
#
# COMPACT_ATOMS: atom_id res chain seq x y z
N GLY A 1 1.82 25.82 16.21
CA GLY A 1 2.05 25.76 14.75
C GLY A 1 1.82 24.33 14.28
N CYS A 2 1.62 24.09 12.99
CA CYS A 2 1.66 22.72 12.47
C CYS A 2 3.10 22.20 12.62
N ALA A 3 3.28 21.09 13.33
CA ALA A 3 4.58 20.45 13.46
C ALA A 3 5.09 19.98 12.09
N THR A 4 6.38 20.19 11.81
CA THR A 4 7.01 19.75 10.55
C THR A 4 6.98 18.23 10.44
N LYS A 5 6.67 17.72 9.25
CA LYS A 5 6.62 16.28 8.98
C LYS A 5 7.41 15.94 7.73
N ILE A 6 8.06 14.80 7.75
CA ILE A 6 8.83 14.27 6.61
C ILE A 6 8.26 12.93 6.17
N LYS A 7 8.48 12.58 4.91
CA LYS A 7 8.13 11.27 4.36
C LYS A 7 9.38 10.43 4.22
N VAL A 8 9.39 9.26 4.85
CA VAL A 8 10.48 8.28 4.75
C VAL A 8 9.94 7.01 4.10
N ASN A 9 10.60 6.57 3.03
CA ASN A 9 10.29 5.31 2.38
C ASN A 9 11.07 4.19 3.07
N MET A 10 10.35 3.23 3.64
CA MET A 10 10.93 2.12 4.36
C MET A 10 10.59 0.82 3.63
N LEU A 11 11.61 0.01 3.33
CA LEU A 11 11.40 -1.32 2.80
C LEU A 11 10.92 -2.25 3.93
N GLN A 12 9.82 -2.94 3.69
CA GLN A 12 9.24 -3.94 4.59
C GLN A 12 9.34 -5.33 3.95
N PRO A 13 9.57 -6.39 4.74
CA PRO A 13 9.57 -7.76 4.21
C PRO A 13 8.17 -8.15 3.75
N ALA A 14 8.11 -9.20 2.93
CA ALA A 14 6.86 -9.82 2.56
C ALA A 14 6.11 -10.32 3.82
N GLN A 15 4.77 -10.31 3.79
CA GLN A 15 3.99 -10.86 4.93
C GLN A 15 4.23 -12.37 5.10
N TYR A 16 4.46 -13.07 3.99
CA TYR A 16 4.82 -14.49 3.94
C TYR A 16 6.28 -14.64 3.52
N HIS A 17 7.16 -14.64 4.52
CA HIS A 17 8.61 -14.66 4.31
C HIS A 17 9.06 -15.84 3.45
N GLU A 18 8.63 -17.07 3.77
CA GLU A 18 9.01 -18.27 3.02
C GLU A 18 8.62 -18.20 1.54
N ALA A 19 7.43 -17.69 1.23
CA ALA A 19 6.98 -17.49 -0.15
C ALA A 19 7.91 -16.53 -0.90
N SER A 20 8.40 -15.49 -0.22
CA SER A 20 9.29 -14.49 -0.80
C SER A 20 10.70 -15.02 -1.11
N LEU A 21 11.10 -16.13 -0.51
CA LEU A 21 12.40 -16.78 -0.76
C LEU A 21 12.39 -17.63 -2.04
N THR A 22 11.22 -17.97 -2.58
CA THR A 22 11.10 -18.81 -3.77
C THR A 22 11.25 -17.95 -5.03
N LYS A 23 12.44 -17.94 -5.64
CA LYS A 23 12.81 -16.95 -6.67
C LYS A 23 12.39 -17.34 -8.08
N ALA A 24 12.61 -18.60 -8.47
CA ALA A 24 12.22 -19.09 -9.78
C ALA A 24 10.80 -19.65 -9.72
N ILE A 25 9.84 -18.94 -10.33
CA ILE A 25 8.42 -19.25 -10.18
C ILE A 25 7.74 -19.39 -11.54
N ALA A 26 6.71 -20.24 -11.58
CA ALA A 26 5.76 -20.27 -12.69
C ALA A 26 4.34 -20.04 -12.16
N VAL A 27 3.46 -19.55 -13.03
CA VAL A 27 2.04 -19.39 -12.74
C VAL A 27 1.29 -20.36 -13.62
N LEU A 28 0.46 -21.21 -13.01
CA LEU A 28 -0.49 -22.04 -13.74
C LEU A 28 -1.83 -21.33 -13.84
N PRO A 29 -2.67 -21.69 -14.83
CA PRO A 29 -4.02 -21.18 -14.91
C PRO A 29 -4.75 -21.33 -13.58
N PHE A 30 -5.41 -20.26 -13.16
CA PHE A 30 -6.36 -20.34 -12.06
C PHE A 30 -7.66 -20.92 -12.61
N THR A 31 -8.35 -21.72 -11.80
CA THR A 31 -9.70 -22.20 -12.15
C THR A 31 -10.78 -21.23 -11.67
N GLY A 32 -12.02 -21.41 -12.15
CA GLY A 32 -13.15 -20.54 -11.78
C GLY A 32 -13.37 -19.37 -12.75
N PRO A 33 -14.37 -18.51 -12.49
CA PRO A 33 -14.76 -17.44 -13.41
C PRO A 33 -13.65 -16.40 -13.61
N GLY A 34 -13.14 -16.30 -14.85
CA GLY A 34 -12.05 -15.39 -15.20
C GLY A 34 -10.66 -15.82 -14.68
N GLY A 35 -10.50 -17.10 -14.31
CA GLY A 35 -9.26 -17.63 -13.76
C GLY A 35 -8.05 -17.52 -14.70
N PRO A 36 -8.14 -17.93 -15.98
CA PRO A 36 -7.03 -17.79 -16.93
C PRO A 36 -6.56 -16.34 -17.12
N GLU A 37 -7.48 -15.38 -17.17
CA GLU A 37 -7.18 -13.95 -17.27
C GLU A 37 -6.49 -13.46 -16.00
N PHE A 38 -7.01 -13.84 -14.83
CA PHE A 38 -6.40 -13.48 -13.55
C PHE A 38 -5.00 -14.07 -13.37
N ALA A 39 -4.75 -15.29 -13.87
CA ALA A 39 -3.41 -15.89 -13.87
C ALA A 39 -2.40 -15.02 -14.65
N ALA A 40 -2.80 -14.52 -15.83
CA ALA A 40 -1.98 -13.60 -16.62
C ALA A 40 -1.75 -12.26 -15.89
N GLU A 41 -2.76 -11.75 -15.19
CA GLU A 41 -2.60 -10.54 -14.37
C GLU A 41 -1.61 -10.76 -13.20
N ILE A 42 -1.62 -11.94 -12.58
CA ILE A 42 -0.68 -12.31 -11.51
C ILE A 42 0.73 -12.47 -12.07
N GLU A 43 0.92 -13.09 -13.24
CA GLU A 43 2.21 -13.11 -13.94
C GLU A 43 2.73 -11.68 -14.15
N GLY A 44 1.88 -10.77 -14.62
CA GLY A 44 2.23 -9.35 -14.80
C GLY A 44 2.64 -8.67 -13.50
N VAL A 45 1.94 -8.94 -12.39
CA VAL A 45 2.32 -8.44 -11.06
C VAL A 45 3.70 -8.97 -10.68
N LEU A 46 3.93 -10.28 -10.78
CA LEU A 46 5.19 -10.92 -10.39
C LEU A 46 6.37 -10.42 -11.24
N ALA A 47 6.17 -10.27 -12.55
CA ALA A 47 7.15 -9.71 -13.48
C ALA A 47 7.52 -8.26 -13.13
N GLY A 48 6.53 -7.47 -12.69
CA GLY A 48 6.69 -6.07 -12.34
C GLY A 48 7.33 -5.82 -10.97
N ILE A 49 7.59 -6.85 -10.15
CA ILE A 49 8.25 -6.66 -8.86
C ILE A 49 9.75 -6.49 -9.09
N GLY A 50 10.18 -5.23 -9.06
CA GLY A 50 11.58 -4.82 -8.95
C GLY A 50 11.90 -4.27 -7.56
N ILE A 51 13.09 -4.59 -7.04
CA ILE A 51 13.68 -3.98 -5.84
C ILE A 51 15.09 -3.53 -6.21
N ASP A 52 15.43 -2.26 -5.97
CA ASP A 52 16.73 -1.67 -6.35
C ASP A 52 17.14 -1.95 -7.81
N ASP A 53 16.24 -1.62 -8.74
CA ASP A 53 16.38 -1.79 -10.21
C ASP A 53 16.62 -3.24 -10.67
N LYS A 54 16.31 -4.20 -9.81
CA LYS A 54 16.51 -5.63 -10.04
C LYS A 54 15.19 -6.37 -9.94
N GLN A 55 14.89 -7.20 -10.93
CA GLN A 55 13.75 -8.11 -10.87
C GLN A 55 13.88 -9.04 -9.65
N TYR A 56 12.79 -9.16 -8.89
CA TYR A 56 12.77 -9.92 -7.64
C TYR A 56 12.52 -11.42 -7.87
N PHE A 57 11.65 -11.76 -8.82
CA PHE A 57 11.38 -13.14 -9.24
C PHE A 57 11.93 -13.42 -10.64
N THR A 58 12.36 -14.66 -10.86
CA THR A 58 12.62 -15.19 -12.21
C THR A 58 11.38 -15.95 -12.65
N LEU A 59 10.66 -15.41 -13.65
CA LEU A 59 9.50 -16.09 -14.20
C LEU A 59 9.93 -17.14 -15.23
N VAL A 60 9.38 -18.34 -15.10
CA VAL A 60 9.48 -19.36 -16.13
C VAL A 60 8.61 -18.96 -17.32
N ASP A 61 9.14 -19.18 -18.52
CA ASP A 61 8.47 -18.82 -19.77
C ASP A 61 7.11 -19.51 -19.93
N ARG A 62 6.08 -18.72 -20.21
CA ARG A 62 4.69 -19.19 -20.32
C ARG A 62 4.49 -20.15 -21.49
N ALA A 63 5.13 -19.90 -22.64
CA ALA A 63 5.02 -20.78 -23.80
C ALA A 63 5.57 -22.18 -23.49
N SER A 64 6.65 -22.25 -22.70
CA SER A 64 7.23 -23.49 -22.19
C SER A 64 6.27 -24.20 -21.23
N VAL A 65 5.60 -23.48 -20.33
CA VAL A 65 4.55 -24.03 -19.45
C VAL A 65 3.41 -24.62 -20.26
N ASP A 66 2.84 -23.85 -21.19
CA ASP A 66 1.70 -24.24 -22.01
C ASP A 66 2.02 -25.46 -22.88
N LYS A 67 3.22 -25.51 -23.46
CA LYS A 67 3.70 -26.66 -24.23
C LYS A 67 3.70 -27.93 -23.38
N VAL A 68 4.30 -27.90 -22.19
CA VAL A 68 4.37 -29.08 -21.32
C VAL A 68 2.97 -29.50 -20.84
N ILE A 69 2.09 -28.54 -20.52
CA ILE A 69 0.69 -28.84 -20.17
C ILE A 69 -0.02 -29.58 -21.32
N SER A 70 0.17 -29.12 -22.56
CA SER A 70 -0.46 -29.72 -23.74
C SER A 70 0.06 -31.13 -24.03
N GLU A 71 1.37 -31.38 -23.85
CA GLU A 71 2.00 -32.70 -24.06
C GLU A 71 1.54 -33.73 -23.03
N MET A 72 1.33 -33.29 -21.78
CA MET A 72 0.91 -34.16 -20.69
C MET A 72 -0.61 -34.43 -20.65
N LYS A 73 -1.40 -33.78 -21.51
CA LYS A 73 -2.87 -33.93 -21.62
C LYS A 73 -3.60 -33.82 -20.27
N PHE A 74 -3.17 -32.89 -19.42
CA PHE A 74 -3.82 -32.71 -18.11
C PHE A 74 -5.22 -32.12 -18.23
N SER A 75 -6.15 -32.56 -17.37
CA SER A 75 -7.39 -31.83 -17.14
C SER A 75 -7.10 -30.54 -16.36
N GLN A 76 -7.86 -29.47 -16.61
CA GLN A 76 -7.69 -28.21 -15.87
C GLN A 76 -7.85 -28.40 -14.35
N SER A 77 -8.72 -29.31 -13.91
CA SER A 77 -8.89 -29.68 -12.50
C SER A 77 -7.68 -30.41 -11.90
N GLY A 78 -6.87 -31.09 -12.72
CA GLY A 78 -5.66 -31.78 -12.28
C GLY A 78 -4.47 -30.84 -12.08
N LEU A 79 -4.45 -29.68 -12.74
CA LEU A 79 -3.37 -28.69 -12.67
C LEU A 79 -3.34 -27.93 -11.32
N VAL A 80 -4.47 -27.88 -10.63
CA VAL A 80 -4.57 -27.29 -9.28
C VAL A 80 -4.16 -28.28 -8.18
N ASP A 81 -3.89 -29.55 -8.48
CA ASP A 81 -3.38 -30.52 -7.50
C ASP A 81 -1.88 -30.28 -7.22
N PRO A 82 -1.45 -30.21 -5.95
CA PRO A 82 -0.04 -29.99 -5.61
C PRO A 82 0.93 -30.99 -6.23
N LYS A 83 0.54 -32.27 -6.39
CA LYS A 83 1.42 -33.29 -6.98
C LYS A 83 1.63 -33.04 -8.47
N THR A 84 0.59 -32.60 -9.18
CA THR A 84 0.70 -32.21 -10.59
C THR A 84 1.59 -30.97 -10.73
N ALA A 85 1.38 -29.95 -9.89
CA ALA A 85 2.20 -28.74 -9.87
C ALA A 85 3.68 -29.07 -9.64
N VAL A 86 4.00 -29.98 -8.71
CA VAL A 86 5.39 -30.43 -8.48
C VAL A 86 5.99 -31.11 -9.70
N LYS A 87 5.25 -32.01 -10.36
CA LYS A 87 5.74 -32.69 -11.57
C LYS A 87 6.05 -31.68 -12.67
N LEU A 88 5.12 -30.76 -12.91
CA LEU A 88 5.27 -29.72 -13.92
C LEU A 88 6.44 -28.79 -13.58
N GLY A 89 6.53 -28.34 -12.33
CA GLY A 89 7.61 -27.48 -11.83
C GLY A 89 9.00 -28.09 -12.06
N LYS A 90 9.16 -29.40 -11.84
CA LYS A 90 10.43 -30.12 -12.10
C LYS A 90 10.81 -30.13 -13.59
N ILE A 91 9.84 -30.19 -14.50
CA ILE A 91 10.09 -30.20 -15.95
C ILE A 91 10.48 -28.80 -16.43
N ILE A 92 9.78 -27.77 -15.94
CA ILE A 92 9.97 -26.38 -16.40
C ILE A 92 11.06 -25.62 -15.62
N GLY A 93 11.69 -26.26 -14.63
CA GLY A 93 12.74 -25.65 -13.81
C GLY A 93 12.25 -24.60 -12.80
N ALA A 94 10.99 -24.67 -12.37
CA ALA A 94 10.46 -23.80 -11.34
C ALA A 94 10.80 -24.31 -9.93
N GLN A 95 11.13 -23.40 -9.01
CA GLN A 95 11.20 -23.66 -7.58
C GLN A 95 9.81 -23.59 -6.93
N GLY A 96 8.95 -22.70 -7.43
CA GLY A 96 7.59 -22.50 -6.92
C GLY A 96 6.55 -22.41 -8.01
N ILE A 97 5.35 -22.90 -7.72
CA ILE A 97 4.21 -22.81 -8.63
C ILE A 97 3.06 -22.06 -7.97
N TYR A 98 2.70 -20.91 -8.53
CA TYR A 98 1.47 -20.21 -8.20
C TYR A 98 0.28 -20.80 -8.97
N THR A 99 -0.81 -21.06 -8.28
CA THR A 99 -2.09 -21.45 -8.86
C THR A 99 -3.21 -21.16 -7.86
N GLY A 100 -4.47 -21.42 -8.21
CA GLY A 100 -5.58 -21.19 -7.30
C GLY A 100 -6.94 -21.26 -7.96
N VAL A 101 -7.95 -20.79 -7.22
CA VAL A 101 -9.34 -20.76 -7.68
C VAL A 101 -9.89 -19.37 -7.47
N VAL A 102 -10.38 -18.74 -8.55
CA VAL A 102 -11.23 -17.56 -8.46
C VAL A 102 -12.61 -18.05 -8.01
N THR A 103 -13.08 -17.58 -6.86
CA THR A 103 -14.35 -18.01 -6.27
C THR A 103 -15.49 -17.04 -6.58
N GLN A 104 -15.18 -15.76 -6.77
CA GLN A 104 -16.14 -14.73 -7.18
C GLN A 104 -15.51 -13.77 -8.17
N ASN A 105 -16.25 -13.47 -9.23
CA ASN A 105 -15.91 -12.48 -10.24
C ASN A 105 -17.23 -12.00 -10.87
N ASN A 106 -18.01 -11.26 -10.08
CA ASN A 106 -19.38 -10.90 -10.42
C ASN A 106 -19.71 -9.48 -9.95
N TYR A 107 -20.88 -9.00 -10.36
CA TYR A 107 -21.43 -7.74 -9.91
C TYR A 107 -22.94 -7.86 -9.69
N ASP A 108 -23.46 -7.00 -8.82
CA ASP A 108 -24.87 -6.90 -8.48
C ASP A 108 -25.33 -5.45 -8.67
N ASP A 109 -26.44 -5.26 -9.37
CA ASP A 109 -27.11 -3.96 -9.53
C ASP A 109 -28.35 -3.90 -8.65
N SER A 110 -28.44 -2.84 -7.85
CA SER A 110 -29.57 -2.55 -6.97
C SER A 110 -30.22 -1.22 -7.38
N PRO A 111 -31.42 -1.22 -7.97
CA PRO A 111 -32.14 0.00 -8.28
C PRO A 111 -32.69 0.65 -7.00
N TYR A 112 -32.67 1.98 -6.95
CA TYR A 112 -33.29 2.75 -5.88
C TYR A 112 -33.80 4.10 -6.41
N SER A 113 -34.50 4.87 -5.58
CA SER A 113 -35.01 6.19 -5.98
C SER A 113 -34.59 7.27 -4.98
N GLU A 114 -34.19 8.42 -5.50
CA GLU A 114 -33.88 9.60 -4.70
C GLU A 114 -34.87 10.72 -5.00
N ARG A 115 -35.28 11.45 -3.97
CA ARG A 115 -36.18 12.59 -4.12
C ARG A 115 -35.38 13.83 -4.52
N ARG A 116 -35.82 14.50 -5.58
CA ARG A 116 -35.33 15.81 -6.04
C ARG A 116 -36.40 16.87 -5.85
N SER A 117 -35.98 18.12 -5.90
CA SER A 117 -36.88 19.27 -5.95
C SER A 117 -36.40 20.27 -7.00
N THR A 118 -37.36 20.90 -7.66
CA THR A 118 -37.10 22.07 -8.51
C THR A 118 -38.06 23.19 -8.12
N CYS A 119 -37.60 24.43 -8.17
CA CYS A 119 -38.46 25.56 -7.92
C CYS A 119 -39.32 25.84 -9.15
N VAL A 120 -40.65 25.78 -9.01
CA VAL A 120 -41.57 26.09 -10.11
C VAL A 120 -42.10 27.51 -10.05
N ARG A 121 -41.95 28.19 -8.91
CA ARG A 121 -42.39 29.58 -8.75
C ARG A 121 -41.49 30.31 -7.76
N TYR A 122 -40.92 31.43 -8.19
CA TYR A 122 -40.11 32.34 -7.38
C TYR A 122 -40.93 33.57 -6.97
N GLU A 123 -40.63 34.11 -5.80
CA GLU A 123 -41.13 35.41 -5.37
C GLU A 123 -40.58 36.51 -6.29
N ARG A 124 -41.42 37.49 -6.67
CA ARG A 124 -40.97 38.68 -7.41
C ARG A 124 -40.78 39.83 -6.44
N ARG A 125 -39.54 40.29 -6.27
CA ARG A 125 -39.20 41.45 -5.43
C ARG A 125 -38.83 42.64 -6.30
N ARG A 126 -38.91 43.84 -5.73
CA ARG A 126 -38.44 45.09 -6.33
C ARG A 126 -37.38 45.71 -5.43
N ASP A 127 -36.34 46.27 -6.03
CA ASP A 127 -35.37 47.09 -5.30
C ASP A 127 -35.87 48.54 -5.16
N ASP A 128 -35.14 49.35 -4.40
CA ASP A 128 -35.47 50.76 -4.15
C ASP A 128 -35.48 51.64 -5.42
N LYS A 129 -34.98 51.10 -6.54
CA LYS A 129 -34.98 51.73 -7.87
C LYS A 129 -36.09 51.19 -8.77
N GLY A 130 -37.01 50.38 -8.23
CA GLY A 130 -38.14 49.79 -8.94
C GLY A 130 -37.80 48.60 -9.84
N ARG A 131 -36.55 48.11 -9.85
CA ARG A 131 -36.11 46.99 -10.70
C ARG A 131 -36.55 45.68 -10.08
N THR A 132 -37.12 44.79 -10.88
CA THR A 132 -37.58 43.48 -10.39
C THR A 132 -36.45 42.45 -10.38
N TYR A 133 -36.35 41.66 -9.30
CA TYR A 133 -35.44 40.53 -9.20
C TYR A 133 -36.14 39.30 -8.57
N GLN A 134 -35.53 38.12 -8.75
CA GLN A 134 -36.04 36.86 -8.21
C GLN A 134 -35.69 36.74 -6.72
N GLY A 135 -36.72 36.57 -5.88
CA GLY A 135 -36.59 36.28 -4.45
C GLY A 135 -36.55 34.78 -4.16
N ALA A 136 -37.00 34.39 -2.97
CA ALA A 136 -37.02 32.99 -2.55
C ALA A 136 -37.97 32.13 -3.40
N CYS A 137 -37.73 30.82 -3.43
CA CYS A 137 -38.68 29.88 -4.03
C CYS A 137 -39.97 29.79 -3.19
N ILE A 138 -41.13 30.04 -3.81
CA ILE A 138 -42.44 29.98 -3.15
C ILE A 138 -43.24 28.72 -3.46
N GLN A 139 -42.80 27.92 -4.43
CA GLN A 139 -43.41 26.63 -4.73
C GLN A 139 -42.38 25.64 -5.26
N TRP A 140 -42.20 24.56 -4.51
CA TRP A 140 -41.33 23.44 -4.88
C TRP A 140 -42.14 22.35 -5.55
N ARG A 141 -41.64 21.82 -6.66
CA ARG A 141 -42.09 20.55 -7.23
C ARG A 141 -41.10 19.48 -6.86
N TYR A 142 -41.58 18.42 -6.21
CA TYR A 142 -40.79 17.24 -5.90
C TYR A 142 -41.00 16.17 -6.97
N TYR A 143 -39.94 15.43 -7.28
CA TYR A 143 -39.99 14.29 -8.20
C TYR A 143 -38.95 13.26 -7.76
N ASN A 144 -39.18 12.00 -8.12
CA ASN A 144 -38.24 10.92 -7.84
C ASN A 144 -37.38 10.67 -9.07
N VAL A 145 -36.08 10.54 -8.86
CA VAL A 145 -35.13 10.13 -9.88
C VAL A 145 -34.70 8.70 -9.61
N ARG A 146 -34.61 7.91 -10.68
CA ARG A 146 -34.12 6.54 -10.60
C ARG A 146 -32.61 6.55 -10.50
N CYS A 147 -32.12 5.74 -9.58
CA CYS A 147 -30.72 5.57 -9.30
C CYS A 147 -30.38 4.08 -9.29
N THR A 148 -29.12 3.79 -9.57
CA THR A 148 -28.60 2.43 -9.52
C THR A 148 -27.36 2.43 -8.65
N LYS A 149 -27.27 1.44 -7.76
CA LYS A 149 -26.06 1.12 -7.01
C LYS A 149 -25.51 -0.19 -7.56
N ARG A 150 -24.29 -0.17 -8.07
CA ARG A 150 -23.57 -1.35 -8.53
C ARG A 150 -22.51 -1.74 -7.53
N VAL A 151 -22.44 -3.02 -7.20
CA VAL A 151 -21.43 -3.60 -6.30
C VAL A 151 -20.71 -4.71 -7.07
N ALA A 152 -19.40 -4.60 -7.22
CA ALA A 152 -18.55 -5.62 -7.84
C ALA A 152 -17.80 -6.38 -6.76
N ASN A 153 -17.84 -7.71 -6.83
CA ASN A 153 -17.17 -8.60 -5.89
C ASN A 153 -16.15 -9.46 -6.63
N PHE A 154 -14.91 -9.41 -6.16
CA PHE A 154 -13.84 -10.29 -6.64
C PHE A 154 -13.24 -11.05 -5.46
N ALA A 155 -13.15 -12.37 -5.57
CA ALA A 155 -12.55 -13.23 -4.54
C ALA A 155 -11.77 -14.38 -5.18
N VAL A 156 -10.61 -14.69 -4.62
CA VAL A 156 -9.68 -15.70 -5.12
C VAL A 156 -8.92 -16.38 -3.99
N SER A 157 -8.62 -17.65 -4.17
CA SER A 157 -7.82 -18.46 -3.25
C SER A 157 -6.48 -18.84 -3.89
N PRO A 158 -5.47 -17.95 -3.92
CA PRO A 158 -4.16 -18.24 -4.46
C PRO A 158 -3.37 -19.14 -3.50
N LYS A 159 -2.50 -19.97 -4.08
CA LYS A 159 -1.53 -20.78 -3.35
C LYS A 159 -0.18 -20.86 -4.08
N LEU A 160 0.89 -21.01 -3.31
CA LEU A 160 2.24 -21.31 -3.80
C LEU A 160 2.62 -22.72 -3.36
N VAL A 161 2.92 -23.59 -4.32
CA VAL A 161 3.45 -24.93 -4.08
C VAL A 161 4.96 -24.89 -4.25
N ASP A 162 5.71 -25.26 -3.22
CA ASP A 162 7.14 -25.49 -3.30
C ASP A 162 7.43 -26.80 -4.05
N VAL A 163 8.21 -26.73 -5.13
CA VAL A 163 8.43 -27.87 -6.04
C VAL A 163 9.35 -28.92 -5.41
N ALA A 164 10.28 -28.50 -4.55
CA ALA A 164 11.23 -29.40 -3.91
C ALA A 164 10.53 -30.33 -2.90
N THR A 165 9.68 -29.76 -2.05
CA THR A 165 9.00 -30.46 -0.95
C THR A 165 7.58 -30.88 -1.26
N GLY A 166 6.95 -30.26 -2.27
CA GLY A 166 5.53 -30.43 -2.59
C GLY A 166 4.57 -29.80 -1.58
N ARG A 167 5.07 -29.00 -0.64
CA ARG A 167 4.26 -28.32 0.38
C ARG A 167 3.69 -27.03 -0.16
N ILE A 168 2.53 -26.65 0.37
CA ILE A 168 1.95 -25.33 0.14
C ILE A 168 2.60 -24.36 1.13
N ILE A 169 3.40 -23.42 0.63
CA ILE A 169 4.14 -22.43 1.44
C ILE A 169 3.47 -21.05 1.47
N TYR A 170 2.41 -20.87 0.68
CA TYR A 170 1.50 -19.72 0.74
C TYR A 170 0.10 -20.18 0.37
N SER A 171 -0.90 -19.75 1.14
CA SER A 171 -2.31 -19.95 0.81
C SER A 171 -3.15 -18.87 1.51
N ARG A 172 -4.01 -18.19 0.76
CA ARG A 172 -4.87 -17.12 1.26
C ARG A 172 -6.23 -17.18 0.59
N ASN A 173 -7.23 -16.58 1.23
CA ASN A 173 -8.48 -16.20 0.59
C ASN A 173 -8.50 -14.67 0.53
N LEU A 174 -8.29 -14.13 -0.67
CA LEU A 174 -8.25 -12.69 -0.91
C LEU A 174 -9.55 -12.25 -1.55
N SER A 175 -10.10 -11.14 -1.10
CA SER A 175 -11.34 -10.60 -1.66
C SER A 175 -11.39 -9.09 -1.58
N SER A 176 -12.05 -8.46 -2.54
CA SER A 176 -12.34 -7.03 -2.54
C SER A 176 -13.73 -6.77 -3.08
N ILE A 177 -14.39 -5.77 -2.49
CA ILE A 177 -15.70 -5.30 -2.89
C ILE A 177 -15.55 -3.82 -3.26
N THR A 178 -15.96 -3.46 -4.47
CA THR A 178 -15.98 -2.07 -4.93
C THR A 178 -17.39 -1.70 -5.36
N ASN A 179 -17.79 -0.45 -5.18
CA ASN A 179 -19.14 -0.02 -5.54
C ASN A 179 -19.14 1.36 -6.18
N SER A 180 -20.16 1.60 -6.99
CA SER A 180 -20.47 2.89 -7.60
C SER A 180 -21.97 3.10 -7.58
N GLN A 181 -22.38 4.36 -7.45
CA GLN A 181 -23.77 4.76 -7.49
C GLN A 181 -23.94 5.96 -8.39
N GLY A 182 -25.09 6.05 -9.05
CA GLY A 182 -25.40 7.07 -10.03
C GLY A 182 -26.88 7.10 -10.31
N CYS A 183 -27.40 8.29 -10.55
CA CYS A 183 -28.78 8.56 -10.91
C CYS A 183 -28.88 9.06 -12.34
N GLU A 184 -30.06 8.94 -12.95
CA GLU A 184 -30.32 9.43 -14.32
C GLU A 184 -29.97 10.92 -14.53
N ASP A 185 -30.04 11.72 -13.45
CA ASP A 185 -29.75 13.16 -13.45
C ASP A 185 -28.31 13.52 -13.00
N THR A 186 -27.48 12.53 -12.67
CA THR A 186 -26.11 12.72 -12.19
C THR A 186 -25.10 11.92 -13.02
N ARG A 187 -23.85 11.82 -12.55
CA ARG A 187 -22.84 10.99 -13.23
C ARG A 187 -23.32 9.53 -13.27
N PRO A 188 -23.21 8.85 -14.42
CA PRO A 188 -23.62 7.47 -14.54
C PRO A 188 -22.78 6.57 -13.64
N VAL A 189 -23.38 5.46 -13.21
CA VAL A 189 -22.68 4.38 -12.51
C VAL A 189 -21.52 3.89 -13.36
N GLN A 190 -20.37 3.61 -12.73
CA GLN A 190 -19.24 3.02 -13.43
C GLN A 190 -19.59 1.65 -14.03
N SER A 191 -18.96 1.29 -15.17
CA SER A 191 -19.17 -0.01 -15.79
C SER A 191 -18.73 -1.16 -14.86
N GLU A 192 -19.31 -2.33 -15.05
CA GLU A 192 -18.91 -3.55 -14.35
C GLU A 192 -17.41 -3.84 -14.48
N SER A 193 -16.86 -3.65 -15.69
CA SER A 193 -15.45 -3.89 -15.99
C SER A 193 -14.53 -2.98 -15.17
N VAL A 194 -14.86 -1.69 -15.05
CA VAL A 194 -14.06 -0.74 -14.27
C VAL A 194 -14.08 -1.12 -12.79
N LEU A 195 -15.24 -1.49 -12.24
CA LEU A 195 -15.36 -1.85 -10.82
C LEU A 195 -14.68 -3.19 -10.51
N LEU A 196 -14.81 -4.18 -11.39
CA LEU A 196 -14.12 -5.46 -11.25
C LEU A 196 -12.60 -5.29 -11.33
N GLU A 197 -12.09 -4.47 -12.25
CA GLU A 197 -10.66 -4.18 -12.34
C GLU A 197 -10.14 -3.44 -11.10
N GLN A 198 -10.93 -2.54 -10.50
CA GLN A 198 -10.58 -1.91 -9.22
C GLN A 198 -10.53 -2.92 -8.05
N ALA A 199 -11.49 -3.85 -8.00
CA ALA A 199 -11.52 -4.91 -6.99
C ALA A 199 -10.32 -5.87 -7.15
N LYS A 200 -10.05 -6.31 -8.39
CA LYS A 200 -8.86 -7.12 -8.72
C LYS A 200 -7.56 -6.38 -8.39
N ALA A 201 -7.44 -5.09 -8.70
CA ALA A 201 -6.26 -4.29 -8.39
C ALA A 201 -5.98 -4.26 -6.88
N SER A 202 -7.03 -4.16 -6.06
CA SER A 202 -6.91 -4.23 -4.59
C SER A 202 -6.39 -5.58 -4.13
N VAL A 203 -6.92 -6.68 -4.68
CA VAL A 203 -6.45 -8.05 -4.39
C VAL A 203 -5.01 -8.27 -4.86
N LYS A 204 -4.65 -7.83 -6.07
CA LYS A 204 -3.28 -7.91 -6.62
C LYS A 204 -2.27 -7.16 -5.75
N ASN A 205 -2.65 -5.99 -5.23
CA ASN A 205 -1.82 -5.21 -4.32
C ASN A 205 -1.60 -5.92 -2.98
N GLU A 206 -2.62 -6.59 -2.44
CA GLU A 206 -2.47 -7.41 -1.23
C GLU A 206 -1.57 -8.62 -1.50
N PHE A 207 -1.85 -9.39 -2.55
CA PHE A 207 -1.02 -10.51 -2.99
C PHE A 207 0.46 -10.11 -3.15
N ARG A 208 0.75 -8.97 -3.80
CA ARG A 208 2.12 -8.46 -3.99
C ARG A 208 2.84 -8.17 -2.66
N ARG A 209 2.12 -7.73 -1.62
CA ARG A 209 2.69 -7.51 -0.28
C ARG A 209 2.86 -8.80 0.50
N ASP A 210 2.01 -9.79 0.21
CA ASP A 210 2.12 -11.12 0.83
C ASP A 210 3.42 -11.80 0.42
N ILE A 211 3.82 -11.68 -0.83
CA ILE A 211 4.84 -12.55 -1.44
C ILE A 211 6.18 -11.86 -1.73
N ALA A 212 6.27 -10.53 -1.66
CA ALA A 212 7.54 -9.82 -1.89
C ALA A 212 7.71 -8.58 -0.99
N PRO A 213 8.96 -8.18 -0.67
CA PRO A 213 9.25 -6.94 0.03
C PRO A 213 8.64 -5.72 -0.65
N PHE A 214 8.12 -4.77 0.11
CA PHE A 214 7.43 -3.58 -0.40
C PHE A 214 7.86 -2.31 0.33
N TYR A 215 7.90 -1.19 -0.40
CA TYR A 215 8.12 0.11 0.22
C TYR A 215 6.82 0.62 0.87
N VAL A 216 6.95 1.12 2.09
CA VAL A 216 5.91 1.85 2.81
C VAL A 216 6.42 3.25 3.08
N THR A 217 5.69 4.26 2.63
CA THR A 217 5.95 5.65 2.99
C THR A 217 5.37 5.92 4.37
N ARG A 218 6.22 6.28 5.33
CA ARG A 218 5.81 6.71 6.67
C ARG A 218 5.97 8.22 6.79
N GLU A 219 4.97 8.86 7.37
CA GLU A 219 5.04 10.26 7.74
C GLU A 219 5.57 10.35 9.18
N ILE A 220 6.69 11.03 9.37
CA ILE A 220 7.36 11.18 10.67
C ILE A 220 7.29 12.64 11.08
N ARG A 221 6.73 12.91 12.25
CA ARG A 221 6.73 14.24 12.86
C ARG A 221 8.10 14.52 13.46
N LEU A 222 8.61 15.72 13.22
CA LEU A 222 9.82 16.25 13.83
C LEU A 222 9.47 17.04 15.09
N ILE A 223 10.40 17.07 16.05
CA ILE A 223 10.23 17.80 17.31
C ILE A 223 10.86 19.18 17.19
N ASP A 224 10.09 20.22 17.50
CA ASP A 224 10.48 21.63 17.46
C ASP A 224 10.72 22.25 18.84
N SER A 225 10.61 21.46 19.92
CA SER A 225 10.90 21.92 21.27
C SER A 225 12.34 22.43 21.40
N THR A 226 12.48 23.55 22.12
CA THR A 226 13.77 24.15 22.46
C THR A 226 14.22 23.83 23.88
N ASP A 227 13.52 22.91 24.56
CA ASP A 227 13.88 22.47 25.90
C ASP A 227 15.28 21.87 25.92
N GLY A 228 16.07 22.26 26.92
CA GLY A 228 17.48 21.86 27.02
C GLY A 228 18.41 22.54 26.01
N ILE A 229 17.96 23.59 25.31
CA ILE A 229 18.78 24.42 24.41
C ILE A 229 18.89 25.84 24.98
N GLU A 230 20.02 26.19 25.58
CA GLU A 230 20.26 27.55 26.11
C GLU A 230 20.80 28.50 25.03
N SER A 231 21.71 28.03 24.18
CA SER A 231 22.34 28.84 23.14
C SER A 231 21.33 29.25 22.06
N LYS A 232 21.28 30.56 21.78
CA LYS A 232 20.49 31.12 20.66
C LYS A 232 20.93 30.53 19.32
N GLU A 233 22.23 30.29 19.15
CA GLU A 233 22.78 29.68 17.94
C GLU A 233 22.22 28.27 17.71
N ALA A 234 22.18 27.45 18.77
CA ALA A 234 21.65 26.09 18.69
C ALA A 234 20.14 26.08 18.42
N ARG A 235 19.37 27.01 19.01
CA ARG A 235 17.93 27.17 18.70
C ARG A 235 17.70 27.56 17.25
N GLU A 236 18.52 28.46 16.72
CA GLU A 236 18.43 28.88 15.33
C GLU A 236 18.77 27.72 14.37
N LYS A 237 19.79 26.92 14.70
CA LYS A 237 20.13 25.71 13.93
C LYS A 237 19.01 24.66 13.94
N LEU A 238 18.37 24.42 15.10
CA LEU A 238 17.18 23.57 15.18
C LEU A 238 16.08 24.05 14.23
N LYS A 239 15.73 25.33 14.33
CA LYS A 239 14.68 25.97 13.52
C LYS A 239 14.99 25.88 12.03
N ARG A 240 16.19 26.27 11.61
CA ARG A 240 16.63 26.19 10.20
C ARG A 240 16.66 24.75 9.70
N GLY A 241 17.04 23.80 10.55
CA GLY A 241 16.97 22.37 10.21
C GLY A 241 15.53 21.91 9.93
N LEU A 242 14.57 22.35 10.74
CA LEU A 242 13.14 22.07 10.50
C LEU A 242 12.64 22.72 9.20
N GLU A 243 13.06 23.95 8.90
CA GLU A 243 12.73 24.63 7.64
C GLU A 243 13.29 23.87 6.42
N TYR A 244 14.52 23.37 6.50
CA TYR A 244 15.09 22.53 5.44
C TYR A 244 14.37 21.20 5.29
N ALA A 245 14.01 20.56 6.41
CA ALA A 245 13.26 19.30 6.39
C ALA A 245 11.87 19.47 5.77
N ASP A 246 11.19 20.59 6.03
CA ASP A 246 9.91 20.96 5.38
C ASP A 246 10.04 21.06 3.85
N LYS A 247 11.21 21.50 3.36
CA LYS A 247 11.54 21.54 1.92
C LYS A 247 12.14 20.24 1.38
N GLY A 248 12.09 19.15 2.15
CA GLY A 248 12.61 17.83 1.75
C GLY A 248 14.14 17.74 1.73
N ARG A 249 14.86 18.75 2.23
CA ARG A 249 16.32 18.76 2.28
C ARG A 249 16.84 18.17 3.58
N MET A 250 16.66 16.85 3.73
CA MET A 250 17.06 16.14 4.96
C MET A 250 18.57 16.20 5.21
N ASP A 251 19.42 16.16 4.19
CA ASP A 251 20.88 16.19 4.38
C ASP A 251 21.33 17.44 5.17
N SER A 252 20.84 18.61 4.76
CA SER A 252 21.15 19.88 5.42
C SER A 252 20.47 20.03 6.78
N ALA A 253 19.28 19.45 6.96
CA ALA A 253 18.63 19.41 8.27
C ALA A 253 19.46 18.61 9.27
N CYS A 254 19.95 17.43 8.86
CA CYS A 254 20.77 16.55 9.67
C CYS A 254 22.12 17.18 10.04
N GLU A 255 22.76 17.89 9.11
CA GLU A 255 23.98 18.65 9.36
C GLU A 255 23.77 19.73 10.44
N LEU A 256 22.73 20.56 10.27
CA LEU A 256 22.41 21.62 11.24
C LEU A 256 22.06 21.09 12.63
N TRP A 257 21.31 19.99 12.73
CA TRP A 257 21.01 19.37 14.02
C TRP A 257 22.25 18.73 14.64
N GLY A 258 23.18 18.20 13.84
CA GLY A 258 24.47 17.70 14.31
C GLY A 258 25.33 18.82 14.91
N GLU A 259 25.42 19.96 14.22
CA GLU A 259 26.10 21.15 14.77
C GLU A 259 25.41 21.69 16.03
N ALA A 260 24.07 21.76 16.03
CA ALA A 260 23.31 22.20 17.19
C ALA A 260 23.53 21.29 18.40
N ARG A 261 23.67 19.99 18.17
CA ARG A 261 23.93 18.98 19.21
C ARG A 261 25.29 19.15 19.87
N ASN A 262 26.30 19.60 19.12
CA ASN A 262 27.63 19.91 19.68
C ASN A 262 27.60 21.10 20.65
N ILE A 263 26.64 22.02 20.46
CA ILE A 263 26.45 23.20 21.32
C ILE A 263 25.48 22.88 22.48
N ALA A 264 24.43 22.10 22.21
CA ALA A 264 23.37 21.75 23.16
C ALA A 264 23.21 20.23 23.29
N SER A 265 24.08 19.62 24.09
CA SER A 265 24.16 18.16 24.30
C SER A 265 23.09 17.58 25.23
N THR A 266 22.16 18.38 25.73
CA THR A 266 21.08 17.94 26.64
C THR A 266 19.67 18.12 26.05
N SER A 267 19.54 18.49 24.77
CA SER A 267 18.23 18.59 24.13
C SER A 267 17.73 17.24 23.61
N TYR A 268 16.55 16.82 24.06
CA TYR A 268 15.88 15.61 23.56
C TYR A 268 15.39 15.81 22.12
N ALA A 269 14.91 17.00 21.75
CA ALA A 269 14.45 17.31 20.40
C ALA A 269 15.56 17.11 19.35
N LEU A 270 16.78 17.58 19.65
CA LEU A 270 17.93 17.37 18.77
C LEU A 270 18.30 15.88 18.65
N LEU A 271 18.26 15.12 19.76
CA LEU A 271 18.51 13.67 19.73
C LEU A 271 17.47 12.92 18.91
N TYR A 272 16.19 13.23 19.10
CA TYR A 272 15.11 12.63 18.34
C TYR A 272 15.25 12.93 16.85
N ASN A 273 15.44 14.20 16.48
CA ASN A 273 15.58 14.60 15.07
C ASN A 273 16.83 13.98 14.42
N LEU A 274 17.95 13.85 15.16
CA LEU A 274 19.12 13.09 14.71
C LEU A 274 18.83 11.58 14.60
N GLY A 275 17.99 11.02 15.47
CA GLY A 275 17.49 9.66 15.35
C GLY A 275 16.74 9.44 14.04
N VAL A 276 15.90 10.40 13.65
CA VAL A 276 15.20 10.40 12.35
C VAL A 276 16.20 10.45 11.19
N CYS A 277 17.29 11.21 11.31
CA CYS A 277 18.39 11.24 10.33
C CYS A 277 19.18 9.93 10.23
N ALA A 278 19.36 9.21 11.34
CA ALA A 278 19.99 7.89 11.32
C ALA A 278 19.05 6.86 10.68
N GLU A 279 17.76 6.91 11.04
CA GLU A 279 16.73 6.02 10.51
C GLU A 279 16.55 6.20 8.99
N SER A 280 16.53 7.44 8.49
CA SER A 280 16.39 7.71 7.06
C SER A 280 17.56 7.20 6.21
N ARG A 281 18.75 7.05 6.81
CA ARG A 281 19.95 6.47 6.17
C ARG A 281 20.04 4.95 6.34
N GLY A 282 19.10 4.32 7.05
CA GLY A 282 19.12 2.88 7.33
C GLY A 282 20.06 2.48 8.48
N ASP A 283 20.65 3.42 9.20
CA ASP A 283 21.45 3.14 10.40
C ASP A 283 20.53 2.95 11.63
N LEU A 284 19.85 1.81 11.63
CA LEU A 284 18.81 1.49 12.61
C LEU A 284 19.35 1.38 14.04
N ASP A 285 20.59 0.91 14.21
CA ASP A 285 21.21 0.75 15.52
C ASP A 285 21.56 2.14 16.12
N ALA A 286 22.11 3.05 15.31
CA ALA A 286 22.32 4.43 15.74
C ALA A 286 20.99 5.16 16.03
N ALA A 287 19.98 4.99 15.18
CA ALA A 287 18.65 5.56 15.37
C ALA A 287 18.03 5.10 16.70
N LEU A 288 18.04 3.79 16.99
CA LEU A 288 17.54 3.24 18.25
C LEU A 288 18.26 3.84 19.46
N ASN A 289 19.58 3.98 19.39
CA ASN A 289 20.34 4.58 20.48
C ASN A 289 19.97 6.06 20.70
N LEU A 290 19.86 6.84 19.62
CA LEU A 290 19.47 8.26 19.69
C LEU A 290 18.06 8.45 20.26
N TYR A 291 17.09 7.63 19.84
CA TYR A 291 15.74 7.67 20.40
C TYR A 291 15.70 7.28 21.88
N LYS A 292 16.44 6.25 22.30
CA LYS A 292 16.55 5.88 23.72
C LYS A 292 17.18 6.98 24.57
N GLN A 293 18.20 7.67 24.04
CA GLN A 293 18.79 8.81 24.72
C GLN A 293 17.79 9.98 24.82
N SER A 294 17.06 10.26 23.75
CA SER A 294 15.98 11.27 23.74
C SER A 294 14.94 10.97 24.81
N ASP A 295 14.44 9.73 24.86
CA ASP A 295 13.45 9.26 25.84
C ASP A 295 13.95 9.44 27.28
N LYS A 296 15.19 9.02 27.53
CA LYS A 296 15.84 9.15 28.85
C LYS A 296 15.97 10.61 29.30
N ILE A 297 16.34 11.53 28.39
CA ILE A 297 16.47 12.95 28.71
C ILE A 297 15.10 13.57 28.98
N LEU A 298 14.08 13.21 28.20
CA LEU A 298 12.73 13.74 28.39
C LEU A 298 12.13 13.28 29.72
N GLY A 299 12.39 12.03 30.13
CA GLY A 299 12.02 11.50 31.44
C GLY A 299 10.50 11.31 31.67
N LYS A 300 9.71 11.46 30.61
CA LYS A 300 8.25 11.25 30.61
C LYS A 300 7.82 10.66 29.26
N PRO A 301 6.69 9.93 29.21
CA PRO A 301 6.15 9.41 27.96
C PRO A 301 5.89 10.52 26.94
N ASP A 302 6.26 10.25 25.69
CA ASP A 302 5.98 11.07 24.53
C ASP A 302 5.59 10.19 23.34
N ASP A 303 4.54 10.60 22.63
CA ASP A 303 3.94 9.80 21.57
C ASP A 303 4.89 9.65 20.37
N ASP A 304 5.63 10.69 19.99
CA ASP A 304 6.53 10.64 18.84
C ASP A 304 7.72 9.73 19.12
N ILE A 305 8.33 9.88 20.30
CA ILE A 305 9.45 9.05 20.73
C ILE A 305 9.01 7.58 20.83
N THR A 306 7.83 7.33 21.40
CA THR A 306 7.25 5.97 21.50
C THR A 306 7.03 5.36 20.12
N LEU A 307 6.43 6.12 19.18
CA LEU A 307 6.22 5.67 17.80
C LEU A 307 7.55 5.40 17.09
N ALA A 308 8.57 6.23 17.30
CA ALA A 308 9.89 6.05 16.71
C ALA A 308 10.61 4.81 17.25
N LEU A 309 10.58 4.57 18.57
CA LEU A 309 11.16 3.37 19.20
C LEU A 309 10.48 2.08 18.69
N ASN A 310 9.16 2.09 18.55
CA ASN A 310 8.43 0.95 17.99
C ASN A 310 8.79 0.70 16.53
N ARG A 311 8.82 1.78 15.72
CA ARG A 311 9.14 1.72 14.29
C ARG A 311 10.55 1.21 14.03
N VAL A 312 11.57 1.77 14.71
CA VAL A 312 12.96 1.30 14.54
C VAL A 312 13.14 -0.12 15.08
N GLY A 313 12.45 -0.47 16.17
CA GLY A 313 12.47 -1.83 16.73
C GLY A 313 11.89 -2.87 15.76
N GLU A 314 10.80 -2.53 15.06
CA GLU A 314 10.23 -3.34 13.99
C GLU A 314 11.21 -3.45 12.81
N ALA A 315 11.81 -2.34 12.38
CA ALA A 315 12.79 -2.33 11.30
C ALA A 315 14.01 -3.23 11.60
N ILE A 316 14.52 -3.21 12.84
CA ILE A 316 15.63 -4.08 13.27
C ILE A 316 15.23 -5.55 13.23
N LYS A 317 14.02 -5.89 13.71
CA LYS A 317 13.50 -7.27 13.64
C LYS A 317 13.35 -7.74 12.19
N ASN A 318 12.93 -6.84 11.30
CA ASN A 318 12.69 -7.13 9.89
C ASN A 318 13.99 -7.17 9.05
N ARG A 319 15.11 -6.64 9.58
CA ARG A 319 16.40 -6.58 8.89
C ARG A 319 16.91 -7.95 8.42
N SER A 320 16.79 -9.01 9.23
CA SER A 320 17.23 -10.35 8.84
C SER A 320 16.39 -10.93 7.70
N LYS A 321 15.06 -10.81 7.79
CA LYS A 321 14.12 -11.24 6.75
C LYS A 321 14.38 -10.53 5.43
N LEU A 322 14.59 -9.21 5.47
CA LEU A 322 14.94 -8.44 4.28
C LEU A 322 16.28 -8.88 3.69
N LYS A 323 17.29 -9.12 4.52
CA LYS A 323 18.58 -9.62 4.06
C LYS A 323 18.45 -10.96 3.34
N GLU A 324 17.71 -11.90 3.91
CA GLU A 324 17.44 -13.21 3.27
C GLU A 324 16.62 -13.07 1.99
N ALA A 325 15.57 -12.24 2.00
CA ALA A 325 14.71 -12.01 0.85
C ALA A 325 15.44 -11.33 -0.32
N LEU A 326 16.45 -10.51 -0.04
CA LEU A 326 17.25 -9.82 -1.06
C LEU A 326 18.51 -10.59 -1.46
N ASP A 327 18.91 -11.60 -0.68
CA ASP A 327 20.02 -12.48 -1.04
C ASP A 327 19.62 -13.32 -2.28
N ARG A 328 20.50 -13.31 -3.28
CA ARG A 328 20.32 -14.04 -4.53
C ARG A 328 21.16 -15.31 -4.46
N ARG A 329 20.67 -16.29 -3.71
CA ARG A 329 21.15 -17.68 -3.84
C ARG A 329 20.27 -18.44 -4.82
#